data_AF-A0A7C8EJA1-F1
#
_entry.id   AF-A0A7C8EJA1-F1
#
_cell.length_a   1.000
_cell.length_b   1.000
_cell.length_c   1.000
_cell.angle_alpha   90.00
_cell.angle_beta   90.00
_cell.angle_gamma   90.00
#
_symmetry.space_group_name_H-M   'P 1'
#
loop_
_entity.id
_entity.type
_entity.pdbx_description
1 polymer ?
#
loop_
_entity_poly.entity_id
_entity_poly.type
_entity_poly.pdbx_seq_one_letter_code
_entity_poly.pdbx_strand_id
1 'polypeptide(L)' 'MDEIKKSLVKSFYNGLLVTCYEYKGKKYVANQQGDWDIYEGEYIRGERTGTVQKDSNEIREIIETFKKQEDKSK' A
#
# COMPACT_ATOMS: atom_id res chain seq x y z
N MET A 1 -2.79 -18.16 -4.21
CA MET A 1 -2.09 -17.25 -3.27
C MET A 1 -2.38 -15.85 -3.77
N ASP A 2 -2.91 -14.99 -2.92
CA ASP A 2 -3.09 -13.58 -3.29
C ASP A 2 -1.71 -12.93 -3.40
N GLU A 3 -1.32 -12.53 -4.61
CA GLU A 3 -0.07 -11.84 -4.89
C GLU A 3 -0.15 -10.39 -4.43
N ILE A 4 0.96 -9.84 -3.91
CA ILE A 4 1.02 -8.43 -3.54
C ILE A 4 1.83 -7.71 -4.60
N LYS A 5 1.23 -6.73 -5.26
CA LYS A 5 1.93 -5.91 -6.24
C LYS A 5 2.46 -4.65 -5.59
N LYS A 6 3.76 -4.40 -5.74
CA LYS A 6 4.40 -3.17 -5.30
C LYS A 6 4.61 -2.24 -6.50
N SER A 7 4.16 -1.00 -6.38
CA SER A 7 4.39 0.05 -7.38
C SER A 7 4.77 1.37 -6.70
N LEU A 8 5.35 2.30 -7.46
CA LEU A 8 5.57 3.68 -7.03
C LEU A 8 4.49 4.57 -7.63
N VAL A 9 3.79 5.32 -6.79
CA VAL A 9 2.75 6.28 -7.21
C VAL A 9 3.10 7.68 -6.76
N LYS A 10 2.61 8.69 -7.47
CA LYS A 10 2.83 10.09 -7.10
C LYS A 10 1.90 10.48 -5.95
N SER A 11 2.47 10.87 -4.82
CA SER A 11 1.74 11.37 -3.65
C SER A 11 0.94 12.62 -4.00
N PHE A 12 -0.32 12.67 -3.56
CA PHE A 12 -1.17 13.84 -3.69
C PHE A 12 -0.74 15.01 -2.79
N TYR A 13 0.07 14.74 -1.76
CA TYR A 13 0.36 15.70 -0.70
C TYR A 13 1.58 16.57 -0.99
N ASN A 14 2.60 16.00 -1.64
CA ASN A 14 3.87 16.70 -1.90
C ASN A 14 4.50 16.36 -3.26
N GLY A 15 3.78 15.61 -4.11
CA GLY A 15 4.28 15.24 -5.44
C GLY A 15 5.45 14.25 -5.43
N LEU A 16 5.86 13.72 -4.27
CA LEU A 16 6.90 12.68 -4.16
C LEU A 16 6.38 11.32 -4.61
N LEU A 17 7.28 10.44 -5.07
CA LEU A 17 6.94 9.05 -5.29
C LEU A 17 6.85 8.31 -3.94
N VAL A 18 5.75 7.60 -3.73
CA VAL A 18 5.48 6.79 -2.54
C VAL A 18 5.18 5.36 -2.95
N THR A 19 5.44 4.42 -2.04
CA THR A 19 5.17 3.00 -2.29
C THR A 19 3.67 2.73 -2.14
N CYS A 20 3.11 2.06 -3.14
CA CYS A 20 1.76 1.53 -3.15
C CYS A 20 1.84 0.01 -3.16
N TYR A 21 1.17 -0.63 -2.20
CA TYR A 21 0.93 -2.07 -2.20
C TYR A 21 -0.50 -2.35 -2.63
N GLU A 22 -0.69 -3.22 -3.61
CA GLU A 22 -2.01 -3.69 -4.02
C GLU A 22 -2.22 -5.12 -3.52
N TYR A 23 -3.28 -5.32 -2.74
CA TYR A 23 -3.65 -6.60 -2.16
C TYR A 23 -5.17 -6.75 -2.12
N LYS A 24 -5.70 -7.86 -2.65
CA LYS A 24 -7.15 -8.15 -2.67
C LYS A 24 -8.03 -7.01 -3.22
N GLY A 25 -7.57 -6.33 -4.28
CA GLY A 25 -8.28 -5.20 -4.90
C GLY A 25 -8.20 -3.88 -4.13
N LYS A 26 -7.47 -3.85 -3.02
CA LYS A 26 -7.22 -2.64 -2.22
C LYS A 26 -5.81 -2.15 -2.45
N LYS A 27 -5.66 -0.82 -2.53
CA LYS A 27 -4.38 -0.14 -2.60
C LYS A 27 -4.08 0.51 -1.27
N TYR A 28 -2.89 0.24 -0.76
CA TYR A 28 -2.36 0.74 0.49
C TYR A 28 -1.22 1.70 0.16
N VAL A 29 -1.35 2.96 0.55
CA VAL A 29 -0.36 4.01 0.27
C VAL A 29 0.01 4.73 1.56
N ALA A 30 1.30 4.76 1.89
CA ALA A 30 1.78 5.50 3.04
C ALA A 30 1.53 7.01 2.89
N ASN A 31 0.87 7.61 3.88
CA ASN A 31 0.58 9.03 3.93
C ASN A 31 1.68 9.79 4.70
N GLN A 32 1.58 11.13 4.72
CA GLN A 32 2.61 11.98 5.34
C GLN A 32 2.72 11.83 6.86
N GLN A 33 1.70 11.28 7.52
CA GLN A 33 1.69 11.04 8.97
C GLN A 33 2.33 9.70 9.31
N GLY A 34 2.68 8.90 8.30
CA GLY A 34 3.28 7.58 8.44
C GLY A 34 2.26 6.44 8.44
N ASP A 35 0.97 6.74 8.52
CA ASP A 35 -0.12 5.78 8.38
C ASP A 35 -0.39 5.43 6.91
N TRP A 36 -1.31 4.51 6.65
CA TRP A 36 -1.60 4.00 5.32
C TRP A 36 -3.02 4.32 4.90
N ASP A 37 -3.17 5.07 3.81
CA ASP A 37 -4.45 5.33 3.18
C ASP A 37 -4.86 4.14 2.30
N ILE A 38 -6.15 3.75 2.36
CA ILE A 38 -6.74 2.62 1.64
C ILE A 38 -7.65 3.13 0.52
N TYR A 39 -7.48 2.57 -0.67
CA TYR A 39 -8.31 2.85 -1.84
C TYR A 39 -8.86 1.54 -2.40
N GLU A 40 -10.18 1.46 -2.59
CA GLU A 40 -10.81 0.34 -3.29
C GLU A 40 -10.88 0.71 -4.78
N GLY A 41 -10.00 0.14 -5.60
CA GLY A 41 -9.90 0.47 -7.03
C GLY A 41 -8.80 1.47 -7.38
N GLU A 42 -9.17 2.59 -8.02
CA GLU A 42 -8.21 3.57 -8.54
C GLU A 42 -7.62 4.46 -7.43
N TYR A 43 -6.35 4.83 -7.57
CA TYR A 43 -5.70 5.75 -6.64
C TYR A 43 -6.05 7.18 -7.06
N ILE A 44 -7.18 7.67 -6.55
CA ILE A 44 -7.76 8.99 -6.88
C ILE A 44 -7.83 9.84 -5.60
N ARG A 45 -7.45 11.11 -5.73
CA ARG A 45 -7.45 12.05 -4.59
C ARG A 45 -8.87 12.24 -4.07
N GLY A 46 -9.06 11.97 -2.78
CA GLY A 46 -10.35 12.15 -2.10
C GLY A 46 -11.23 10.90 -2.06
N GLU A 47 -10.91 9.85 -2.82
CA GLU A 47 -11.64 8.57 -2.83
C GLU A 47 -11.05 7.53 -1.85
N ARG A 48 -10.33 8.01 -0.84
CA ARG A 48 -9.81 7.15 0.21
C ARG A 48 -10.99 6.55 0.98
N THR A 49 -11.04 5.23 1.00
CA THR A 49 -12.08 4.44 1.70
C THR A 49 -11.78 4.22 3.17
N GLY A 50 -10.50 4.32 3.57
CA GLY A 50 -10.10 4.20 4.96
C GLY A 50 -8.63 4.56 5.21
N THR A 51 -8.25 4.51 6.48
CA THR A 51 -6.85 4.64 6.89
C THR A 51 -6.56 3.54 7.89
N VAL A 52 -5.38 2.94 7.78
CA VAL A 52 -4.88 1.96 8.71
C VAL A 52 -3.54 2.41 9.28
N GLN A 53 -3.35 2.18 10.57
CA GLN A 53 -2.10 2.54 11.23
C GLN A 53 -0.94 1.70 10.69
N LYS A 54 0.24 2.30 10.60
CA LYS A 54 1.46 1.61 10.15
C LYS A 54 1.83 0.37 10.97
N ASP A 55 1.45 0.39 12.25
CA ASP A 55 1.76 -0.67 13.21
C ASP A 55 0.67 -1.74 13.28
N SER A 56 -0.38 -1.62 12.46
CA SER A 56 -1.43 -2.63 12.35
C SER A 56 -0.88 -3.97 11.83
N ASN A 57 -1.51 -5.06 12.26
CA ASN A 57 -1.18 -6.39 11.77
C ASN A 57 -1.39 -6.49 10.25
N GLU A 58 -2.41 -5.82 9.71
CA GLU A 58 -2.70 -5.80 8.27
C GLU A 58 -1.51 -5.29 7.44
N ILE A 59 -0.92 -4.15 7.82
CA ILE A 59 0.24 -3.60 7.11
C ILE A 59 1.47 -4.49 7.26
N ARG A 60 1.68 -5.05 8.46
CA ARG A 60 2.78 -5.99 8.70
C ARG A 60 2.67 -7.22 7.81
N GLU A 61 1.48 -7.83 7.75
CA GLU A 61 1.21 -9.00 6.92
C GLU A 61 1.43 -8.73 5.43
N ILE A 62 0.99 -7.56 4.93
CA ILE A 62 1.20 -7.15 3.53
C ILE A 62 2.70 -7.07 3.23
N ILE A 63 3.46 -6.36 4.06
CA ILE A 63 4.91 -6.17 3.85
C ILE A 63 5.66 -7.50 3.96
N GLU A 64 5.36 -8.32 4.97
CA GLU A 64 6.01 -9.62 5.14
C GLU A 64 5.69 -10.60 4.00
N THR A 65 4.44 -10.61 3.55
CA THR A 65 4.02 -11.44 2.42
C THR A 65 4.71 -11.01 1.14
N PHE A 66 4.81 -9.71 0.88
CA PHE A 66 5.56 -9.18 -0.26
C PHE A 66 7.05 -9.56 -0.20
N LYS A 67 7.71 -9.39 0.96
CA LYS A 67 9.12 -9.80 1.15
C LYS A 67 9.33 -11.28 0.86
N LYS A 68 8.42 -12.15 1.32
CA LYS A 68 8.47 -13.60 1.03
C LYS A 68 8.28 -13.91 -0.46
N GLN A 69 7.52 -13.09 -1.21
CA GLN A 69 7.39 -13.23 -2.66
C GLN A 69 8.68 -12.84 -3.39
N GLU A 70 9.32 -11.74 -2.98
CA GLU A 70 10.59 -11.30 -3.56
C GLU A 70 11.72 -12.31 -3.32
N ASP A 71 11.80 -12.89 -2.12
CA ASP A 71 12.82 -13.88 -1.76
C ASP A 71 12.69 -15.18 -2.58
N LYS A 72 11.46 -15.61 -2.89
CA LYS A 72 11.18 -16.79 -3.73
C LYS A 72 11.35 -16.56 -5.23
N SER A 73 11.42 -15.30 -5.66
CA SER A 73 11.59 -14.94 -7.08
C SER A 73 13.07 -14.83 -7.47
N LYS A 74 13.98 -15.13 -6.54
CA LYS A 74 15.42 -15.01 -6.68
C LYS A 74 16.08 -16.39 -6.76
#